data_AF-A0A497ZKN1-F1
#
_entry.id   AF-A0A497ZKN1-F1
#
_cell.length_a   1.000
_cell.length_b   1.000
_cell.length_c   1.000
_cell.angle_alpha   90.00
_cell.angle_beta   90.00
_cell.angle_gamma   90.00
#
_symmetry.space_group_name_H-M   'P 1'
#
loop_
_entity.id
_entity.type
_entity.pdbx_description
1 polymer ?
#
loop_
_entity_poly.entity_id
_entity_poly.type
_entity_poly.pdbx_seq_one_letter_code
_entity_poly.pdbx_strand_id
1 'polypeptide(L)'
;MSGPPQPPAWLAAVLAALAEGHDPAAKPAWRRRVDVELDRLAGRVPFPVVHDWHARVLASTPGGDAGRLVGDLHRRALAGDRVGADEWRGALGPALRELYRAAYPYAEARAVAYANAEVYASANGYGPDEVVEFAAHYADLSTGANAEAFADANALANADALAGALARADAAAYAETYPAALVRAYALAAANRAGAAGAPYVLRAAYGRLADALAESLSRVSD
;
A
#
# COMPACT_ATOMS: atom_id res chain seq x y z
N MET A 1 36.02 12.46 4.49
CA MET A 1 34.95 12.21 5.48
C MET A 1 33.80 11.57 4.75
N SER A 2 33.61 10.26 4.90
CA SER A 2 32.42 9.58 4.37
C SER A 2 31.21 10.10 5.15
N GLY A 3 30.18 10.55 4.43
CA GLY A 3 28.94 11.03 5.05
C GLY A 3 28.28 9.95 5.92
N PRO A 4 27.28 10.32 6.73
CA PRO A 4 26.54 9.34 7.51
C PRO A 4 26.01 8.23 6.57
N PRO A 5 26.07 6.95 6.99
CA PRO A 5 25.64 5.85 6.15
C PRO A 5 24.17 6.04 5.76
N GLN A 6 23.91 6.04 4.45
CA GLN A 6 22.58 6.24 3.93
C GLN A 6 21.78 4.93 4.01
N PRO A 7 20.49 4.98 4.37
CA PRO A 7 19.64 3.80 4.33
C PRO A 7 19.50 3.28 2.89
N PRO A 8 19.16 2.00 2.69
CA PRO A 8 18.83 1.46 1.38
C PRO A 8 17.74 2.27 0.68
N ALA A 9 17.79 2.34 -0.65
CA ALA A 9 16.86 3.15 -1.46
C ALA A 9 15.37 2.84 -1.19
N TRP A 10 15.03 1.55 -1.02
CA TRP A 10 13.67 1.14 -0.67
C TRP A 10 13.20 1.75 0.66
N LEU A 11 14.10 1.80 1.66
CA LEU A 11 13.78 2.31 2.99
C LEU A 11 13.64 3.82 2.97
N ALA A 12 14.50 4.53 2.24
CA ALA A 12 14.36 5.96 2.02
C ALA A 12 12.99 6.31 1.39
N ALA A 13 12.58 5.56 0.38
CA ALA A 13 11.28 5.75 -0.28
C ALA A 13 10.10 5.47 0.66
N VAL A 14 10.15 4.37 1.43
CA VAL A 14 9.14 4.03 2.45
C VAL A 14 9.05 5.13 3.51
N LEU A 15 10.19 5.63 4.00
CA LEU A 15 10.22 6.66 5.02
C LEU A 15 9.62 7.99 4.55
N ALA A 16 9.83 8.34 3.27
CA ALA A 16 9.19 9.51 2.67
C ALA A 16 7.65 9.31 2.62
N ALA A 17 7.17 8.15 2.17
CA ALA A 17 5.74 7.87 2.13
C ALA A 17 5.08 7.87 3.51
N LEU A 18 5.74 7.31 4.54
CA LEU A 18 5.24 7.33 5.92
C LEU A 18 5.15 8.76 6.48
N ALA A 19 6.02 9.66 6.05
CA ALA A 19 6.00 11.06 6.49
C ALA A 19 4.78 11.83 5.94
N GLU A 20 4.25 11.47 4.76
CA GLU A 20 3.05 12.09 4.17
C GLU A 20 1.80 11.94 5.06
N GLY A 21 1.75 10.87 5.85
CA GLY A 21 0.64 10.60 6.79
C GLY A 21 0.68 11.40 8.09
N HIS A 22 1.69 12.24 8.30
CA HIS A 22 1.95 12.92 9.57
C HIS A 22 2.07 14.44 9.38
N ASP A 23 1.80 15.19 10.45
CA ASP A 23 1.99 16.64 10.45
C ASP A 23 3.48 16.98 10.21
N PRO A 24 3.81 17.75 9.15
CA PRO A 24 5.19 18.14 8.86
C PRO A 24 5.81 19.00 9.97
N ALA A 25 5.01 19.68 10.79
CA ALA A 25 5.49 20.52 11.89
C ALA A 25 5.96 19.72 13.10
N ALA A 26 5.61 18.44 13.20
CA ALA A 26 5.98 17.58 14.32
C ALA A 26 6.86 16.42 13.83
N LYS A 27 8.12 16.33 14.29
CA LYS A 27 8.92 15.11 14.06
C LYS A 27 8.23 13.95 14.78
N PRO A 28 7.63 12.98 14.07
CA PRO A 28 6.80 11.98 14.72
C PRO A 28 7.64 11.10 15.64
N ALA A 29 7.07 10.61 16.75
CA ALA A 29 7.78 9.74 17.69
C ALA A 29 8.28 8.44 17.01
N TRP A 30 7.57 7.93 16.00
CA TRP A 30 8.03 6.81 15.18
C TRP A 30 9.32 7.14 14.42
N ARG A 31 9.47 8.37 13.90
CA ARG A 31 10.64 8.75 13.10
C ARG A 31 11.91 8.76 13.95
N ARG A 32 11.81 9.24 15.20
CA ARG A 32 12.93 9.16 16.16
C ARG A 32 13.33 7.70 16.45
N ARG A 33 12.37 6.79 16.63
CA ARG A 33 12.65 5.37 16.84
C ARG A 33 13.36 4.74 15.64
N VAL A 34 12.90 5.04 14.43
CA VAL A 34 13.57 4.56 13.21
C VAL A 34 14.98 5.12 13.08
N ASP A 35 15.17 6.42 13.31
CA ASP A 35 16.50 7.03 13.22
C ASP A 35 17.49 6.38 14.22
N VAL A 36 17.05 6.08 15.46
CA VAL A 36 17.87 5.36 16.46
C VAL A 36 18.31 3.98 15.96
N GLU A 37 17.40 3.21 15.37
CA GLU A 37 17.75 1.90 14.82
C GLU A 37 18.66 1.99 13.59
N LEU A 38 18.46 3.01 12.74
CA LEU A 38 19.33 3.25 11.59
C LEU A 38 20.75 3.63 12.02
N ASP A 39 20.88 4.45 13.06
CA ASP A 39 22.17 4.81 13.64
C ASP A 39 22.86 3.58 14.24
N ARG A 40 22.13 2.75 15.01
CA ARG A 40 22.64 1.48 15.57
C ARG A 40 23.16 0.55 14.47
N LEU A 41 22.40 0.40 13.39
CA LEU A 41 22.76 -0.45 12.25
C LEU A 41 23.82 0.19 11.32
N ALA A 42 24.24 1.43 11.59
CA ALA A 42 25.08 2.22 10.70
C ALA A 42 24.54 2.21 9.26
N GLY A 43 23.22 2.37 9.10
CA GLY A 43 22.50 2.33 7.82
C GLY A 43 22.42 0.97 7.11
N ARG A 44 23.08 -0.08 7.64
CA ARG A 44 23.12 -1.42 7.03
C ARG A 44 21.90 -2.23 7.43
N VAL A 45 20.77 -1.95 6.79
CA VAL A 45 19.51 -2.66 7.04
C VAL A 45 19.43 -3.95 6.21
N PRO A 46 19.36 -5.13 6.83
CA PRO A 46 19.33 -6.40 6.11
C PRO A 46 17.93 -6.66 5.51
N PHE A 47 17.88 -7.36 4.38
CA PHE A 47 16.62 -7.64 3.67
C PHE A 47 15.53 -8.34 4.51
N PRO A 48 15.84 -9.24 5.47
CA PRO A 48 14.83 -9.84 6.34
C PRO A 48 13.90 -8.85 7.08
N VAL A 49 14.32 -7.59 7.27
CA VAL A 49 13.46 -6.51 7.79
C VAL A 49 12.22 -6.31 6.91
N VAL A 50 12.34 -6.45 5.59
CA VAL A 50 11.22 -6.39 4.65
C VAL A 50 10.22 -7.51 4.93
N HIS A 51 10.69 -8.73 5.19
CA HIS A 51 9.80 -9.86 5.50
C HIS A 51 9.10 -9.70 6.85
N ASP A 52 9.82 -9.33 7.91
CA ASP A 52 9.20 -9.11 9.22
C ASP A 52 8.17 -7.97 9.18
N TRP A 53 8.51 -6.87 8.49
CA TRP A 53 7.62 -5.74 8.36
C TRP A 53 6.33 -6.09 7.62
N HIS A 54 6.41 -6.71 6.43
CA HIS A 54 5.22 -7.12 5.69
C HIS A 54 4.38 -8.15 6.45
N ALA A 55 5.00 -9.10 7.16
CA ALA A 55 4.28 -10.07 7.98
C ALA A 55 3.44 -9.40 9.07
N ARG A 56 3.95 -8.34 9.71
CA ARG A 56 3.23 -7.57 10.75
C ARG A 56 2.07 -6.76 10.18
N VAL A 57 2.32 -6.08 9.06
CA VAL A 57 1.32 -5.24 8.39
C VAL A 57 0.16 -6.08 7.88
N LEU A 58 0.46 -7.23 7.26
CA LEU A 58 -0.54 -8.14 6.73
C LEU A 58 -1.33 -8.86 7.83
N ALA A 59 -0.69 -9.25 8.94
CA ALA A 59 -1.40 -9.81 10.10
C ALA A 59 -2.43 -8.83 10.70
N SER A 60 -2.23 -7.53 10.49
CA SER A 60 -3.08 -6.45 11.04
C SER A 60 -4.13 -5.94 10.05
N THR A 61 -4.13 -6.43 8.81
CA THR A 61 -5.06 -5.97 7.77
C THR A 61 -6.23 -6.96 7.66
N PRO A 62 -7.47 -6.55 7.97
CA PRO A 62 -8.63 -7.38 7.67
C PRO A 62 -8.74 -7.52 6.15
N GLY A 63 -8.47 -8.71 5.64
CA GLY A 63 -8.46 -9.06 4.23
C GLY A 63 -8.56 -10.57 4.08
N GLY A 64 -9.12 -11.04 2.97
CA GLY A 64 -9.46 -12.43 2.75
C GLY A 64 -8.27 -13.39 2.73
N ASP A 65 -8.51 -14.61 2.29
CA ASP A 65 -7.54 -15.70 2.30
C ASP A 65 -6.23 -15.35 1.57
N ALA A 66 -6.31 -14.48 0.55
CA ALA A 66 -5.16 -14.02 -0.24
C ALA A 66 -4.09 -13.28 0.59
N GLY A 67 -4.50 -12.35 1.47
CA GLY A 67 -3.57 -11.62 2.32
C GLY A 67 -2.85 -12.51 3.34
N ARG A 68 -3.55 -13.53 3.84
CA ARG A 68 -2.98 -14.50 4.80
C ARG A 68 -1.87 -15.34 4.16
N LEU A 69 -2.08 -15.82 2.93
CA LEU A 69 -1.07 -16.57 2.19
C LEU A 69 0.23 -15.76 2.00
N VAL A 70 0.14 -14.48 1.62
CA VAL A 70 1.32 -13.61 1.48
C VAL A 70 2.03 -13.44 2.84
N GLY A 71 1.26 -13.24 3.92
CA GLY A 71 1.82 -13.16 5.28
C GLY A 71 2.55 -14.45 5.71
N ASP A 72 2.01 -15.62 5.37
CA ASP A 72 2.64 -16.92 5.61
C ASP A 72 3.96 -17.07 4.84
N LEU A 73 4.01 -16.65 3.58
CA LEU A 73 5.24 -16.66 2.80
C LEU A 73 6.31 -15.74 3.40
N HIS A 74 5.94 -14.56 3.90
CA HIS A 74 6.89 -13.67 4.59
C HIS A 74 7.43 -14.31 5.87
N ARG A 75 6.58 -14.98 6.66
CA ARG A 75 7.01 -15.70 7.87
C ARG A 75 7.95 -16.86 7.56
N ARG A 76 7.66 -17.64 6.52
CA ARG A 76 8.52 -18.73 6.04
C ARG A 76 9.87 -18.21 5.56
N ALA A 77 9.89 -17.17 4.73
CA ALA A 77 11.12 -16.53 4.26
C ALA A 77 11.95 -15.97 5.43
N LEU A 78 11.30 -15.38 6.44
CA LEU A 78 11.97 -14.91 7.66
C LEU A 78 12.59 -16.06 8.48
N ALA A 79 11.98 -17.25 8.45
CA ALA A 79 12.51 -18.47 9.07
C ALA A 79 13.64 -19.13 8.25
N GLY A 80 13.97 -18.60 7.07
CA GLY A 80 15.04 -19.08 6.20
C GLY A 80 14.58 -19.97 5.03
N ASP A 81 13.27 -20.19 4.86
CA ASP A 81 12.76 -20.94 3.72
C ASP A 81 13.03 -20.21 2.39
N ARG A 82 13.48 -20.96 1.38
CA ARG A 82 13.61 -20.45 0.00
C ARG A 82 12.29 -20.59 -0.75
N VAL A 83 11.45 -19.56 -0.65
CA VAL A 83 10.19 -19.47 -1.41
C VAL A 83 10.49 -18.99 -2.83
N GLY A 84 10.05 -19.74 -3.84
CA GLY A 84 10.29 -19.44 -5.24
C GLY A 84 9.46 -18.27 -5.78
N ALA A 85 9.92 -17.64 -6.86
CA ALA A 85 9.22 -16.50 -7.48
C ALA A 85 7.80 -16.87 -7.95
N ASP A 86 7.57 -18.08 -8.44
CA ASP A 86 6.24 -18.51 -8.90
C ASP A 86 5.24 -18.62 -7.74
N GLU A 87 5.69 -19.14 -6.59
CA GLU A 87 4.87 -19.23 -5.38
C GLU A 87 4.53 -17.83 -4.84
N TRP A 88 5.53 -16.94 -4.78
CA TRP A 88 5.32 -15.53 -4.45
C TRP A 88 4.33 -14.86 -5.40
N ARG A 89 4.49 -15.02 -6.72
CA ARG A 89 3.62 -14.40 -7.72
C ARG A 89 2.19 -14.91 -7.59
N GLY A 90 2.01 -16.22 -7.38
CA GLY A 90 0.71 -16.85 -7.19
C GLY A 90 -0.05 -16.30 -5.98
N ALA A 91 0.64 -16.05 -4.87
CA ALA A 91 0.04 -15.45 -3.68
C ALA A 91 -0.17 -13.92 -3.81
N LEU A 92 0.80 -13.20 -4.39
CA LEU A 92 0.76 -11.75 -4.51
C LEU A 92 -0.31 -11.27 -5.49
N GLY A 93 -0.55 -11.96 -6.60
CA GLY A 93 -1.50 -11.53 -7.63
C GLY A 93 -2.90 -11.24 -7.07
N PRO A 94 -3.57 -12.21 -6.42
CA PRO A 94 -4.86 -11.99 -5.78
C PRO A 94 -4.82 -10.94 -4.65
N ALA A 95 -3.79 -10.98 -3.79
CA ALA A 95 -3.69 -10.09 -2.65
C ALA A 95 -3.51 -8.62 -3.06
N LEU A 96 -2.68 -8.35 -4.06
CA LEU A 96 -2.47 -7.01 -4.60
C LEU A 96 -3.72 -6.51 -5.31
N ARG A 97 -4.45 -7.37 -6.03
CA ARG A 97 -5.73 -7.00 -6.66
C ARG A 97 -6.75 -6.54 -5.61
N GLU A 98 -6.91 -7.30 -4.53
CA GLU A 98 -7.79 -6.91 -3.42
C GLU A 98 -7.34 -5.59 -2.78
N LEU A 99 -6.03 -5.42 -2.56
CA LEU A 99 -5.47 -4.21 -1.99
C LEU A 99 -5.75 -2.98 -2.87
N TYR A 100 -5.42 -3.05 -4.16
CA TYR A 100 -5.58 -1.93 -5.09
C TYR A 100 -7.05 -1.60 -5.34
N ARG A 101 -7.93 -2.61 -5.39
CA ARG A 101 -9.38 -2.37 -5.46
C ARG A 101 -9.87 -1.62 -4.22
N ALA A 102 -9.41 -2.00 -3.02
CA ALA A 102 -9.77 -1.30 -1.79
C ALA A 102 -9.14 0.11 -1.69
N ALA A 103 -7.94 0.30 -2.23
CA ALA A 103 -7.26 1.59 -2.26
C ALA A 103 -7.85 2.59 -3.27
N TYR A 104 -8.66 2.11 -4.23
CA TYR A 104 -9.28 2.97 -5.23
C TYR A 104 -10.27 3.96 -4.59
N PRO A 105 -10.19 5.27 -4.90
CA PRO A 105 -11.05 6.32 -4.32
C PRO A 105 -12.45 6.29 -4.97
N TYR A 106 -13.19 5.21 -4.73
CA TYR A 106 -14.45 4.93 -5.42
C TYR A 106 -15.50 6.03 -5.20
N ALA A 107 -15.63 6.52 -3.96
CA ALA A 107 -16.64 7.51 -3.61
C ALA A 107 -16.39 8.84 -4.34
N GLU A 108 -15.14 9.33 -4.33
CA GLU A 108 -14.74 10.55 -5.01
C GLU A 108 -14.86 10.41 -6.53
N ALA A 109 -14.37 9.30 -7.09
CA ALA A 109 -14.45 9.03 -8.53
C ALA A 109 -15.90 8.94 -9.01
N ARG A 110 -16.77 8.27 -8.26
CA ARG A 110 -18.20 8.18 -8.54
C ARG A 110 -18.88 9.55 -8.48
N ALA A 111 -18.56 10.37 -7.49
CA ALA A 111 -19.14 11.71 -7.37
C ALA A 111 -18.78 12.59 -8.58
N VAL A 112 -17.53 12.52 -9.05
CA VAL A 112 -17.09 13.22 -10.27
C VAL A 112 -17.79 12.67 -11.52
N ALA A 113 -17.88 11.34 -11.67
CA ALA A 113 -18.55 10.72 -12.80
C ALA A 113 -20.05 11.09 -12.85
N TYR A 114 -20.71 11.11 -11.69
CA TYR A 114 -22.10 11.53 -11.55
C TYR A 114 -22.29 12.97 -12.01
N ALA A 115 -21.50 13.92 -11.47
CA ALA A 115 -21.63 15.33 -11.81
C ALA A 115 -21.42 15.58 -13.31
N ASN A 116 -20.46 14.89 -13.93
CA ASN A 116 -20.23 15.00 -15.37
C ASN A 116 -21.40 14.43 -16.19
N ALA A 117 -21.96 13.30 -15.78
CA ALA A 117 -23.09 12.66 -16.45
C ALA A 117 -24.39 13.48 -16.30
N GLU A 118 -24.60 14.11 -15.16
CA GLU A 118 -25.71 15.03 -14.90
C GLU A 118 -25.66 16.25 -15.83
N VAL A 119 -24.49 16.88 -15.96
CA VAL A 119 -24.26 18.00 -16.89
C VAL A 119 -24.52 17.55 -18.33
N TYR A 120 -24.02 16.38 -18.71
CA TYR A 120 -24.23 15.83 -20.06
C TYR A 120 -25.72 15.59 -20.34
N ALA A 121 -26.44 14.86 -19.49
CA ALA A 121 -27.84 14.52 -19.72
C ALA A 121 -28.72 15.79 -19.77
N SER A 122 -28.46 16.74 -18.88
CA SER A 122 -29.16 18.04 -18.87
C SER A 122 -28.94 18.81 -20.18
N ALA A 123 -27.68 18.87 -20.66
CA ALA A 123 -27.35 19.54 -21.92
C ALA A 123 -27.96 18.87 -23.16
N ASN A 124 -28.34 17.59 -23.06
CA ASN A 124 -28.96 16.82 -24.13
C ASN A 124 -30.50 16.70 -23.99
N GLY A 125 -31.11 17.48 -23.09
CA GLY A 125 -32.57 17.63 -23.02
C GLY A 125 -33.32 16.47 -22.36
N TYR A 126 -32.63 15.65 -21.56
CA TYR A 126 -33.25 14.59 -20.77
C TYR A 126 -34.23 15.19 -19.74
N GLY A 127 -35.29 14.46 -19.41
CA GLY A 127 -36.19 14.85 -18.32
C GLY A 127 -35.49 14.87 -16.95
N PRO A 128 -35.94 15.65 -15.97
CA PRO A 128 -35.27 15.75 -14.67
C PRO A 128 -35.02 14.41 -13.96
N ASP A 129 -36.01 13.51 -13.98
CA ASP A 129 -35.86 12.17 -13.38
C ASP A 129 -34.89 11.30 -14.20
N GLU A 130 -34.96 11.38 -15.54
CA GLU A 130 -34.06 10.65 -16.45
C GLU A 130 -32.60 11.11 -16.30
N VAL A 131 -32.35 12.40 -16.01
CA VAL A 131 -31.01 12.92 -15.71
C VAL A 131 -30.41 12.25 -14.49
N VAL A 132 -31.18 12.15 -13.40
CA VAL A 132 -30.72 11.54 -12.14
C VAL A 132 -30.45 10.05 -12.34
N GLU A 133 -31.36 9.34 -13.00
CA GLU A 133 -31.20 7.91 -13.30
C GLU A 133 -29.98 7.65 -14.20
N PHE A 134 -29.83 8.42 -15.28
CA PHE A 134 -28.68 8.32 -16.18
C PHE A 134 -27.36 8.60 -15.45
N ALA A 135 -27.31 9.67 -14.66
CA ALA A 135 -26.10 10.07 -13.95
C ALA A 135 -25.68 9.02 -12.90
N ALA A 136 -26.63 8.47 -12.15
CA ALA A 136 -26.39 7.40 -11.20
C ALA A 136 -25.86 6.14 -11.90
N HIS A 137 -26.56 5.68 -12.94
CA HIS A 137 -26.20 4.47 -13.69
C HIS A 137 -24.82 4.60 -14.33
N TYR A 138 -24.55 5.71 -15.01
CA TYR A 138 -23.27 5.96 -15.65
C TYR A 138 -22.13 6.02 -14.63
N ALA A 139 -22.35 6.70 -13.49
CA ALA A 139 -21.35 6.80 -12.44
C ALA A 139 -21.01 5.43 -11.85
N ASP A 140 -22.01 4.59 -11.56
CA ASP A 140 -21.79 3.25 -11.01
C ASP A 140 -21.05 2.34 -12.01
N LEU A 141 -21.49 2.32 -13.27
CA LEU A 141 -20.89 1.50 -14.32
C LEU A 141 -19.42 1.89 -14.58
N SER A 142 -19.18 3.18 -14.85
CA SER A 142 -17.85 3.67 -15.21
C SER A 142 -16.87 3.56 -14.05
N THR A 143 -17.30 3.91 -12.83
CA THR A 143 -16.43 3.84 -11.64
C THR A 143 -16.13 2.40 -11.25
N GLY A 144 -17.12 1.50 -11.37
CA GLY A 144 -16.94 0.06 -11.18
C GLY A 144 -15.86 -0.49 -12.11
N ALA A 145 -16.03 -0.30 -13.43
CA ALA A 145 -15.06 -0.78 -14.42
C ALA A 145 -13.65 -0.20 -14.20
N ASN A 146 -13.56 1.10 -13.88
CA ASN A 146 -12.28 1.75 -13.60
C ASN A 146 -11.59 1.18 -12.35
N ALA A 147 -12.34 0.89 -11.27
CA ALA A 147 -11.79 0.31 -10.06
C ALA A 147 -11.22 -1.10 -10.32
N GLU A 148 -11.90 -1.91 -11.14
CA GLU A 148 -11.42 -3.23 -11.55
C GLU A 148 -10.18 -3.15 -12.42
N ALA A 149 -10.21 -2.34 -13.48
CA ALA A 149 -9.06 -2.16 -14.37
C ALA A 149 -7.84 -1.61 -13.62
N PHE A 150 -8.03 -0.65 -12.71
CA PHE A 150 -6.99 -0.13 -11.84
C PHE A 150 -6.37 -1.25 -10.99
N ALA A 151 -7.20 -2.06 -10.34
CA ALA A 151 -6.74 -3.14 -9.48
C ALA A 151 -5.96 -4.20 -10.26
N ASP A 152 -6.47 -4.62 -11.42
CA ASP A 152 -5.85 -5.64 -12.26
C ASP A 152 -4.52 -5.18 -12.84
N ALA A 153 -4.48 -3.97 -13.40
CA ALA A 153 -3.26 -3.43 -14.00
C ALA A 153 -2.15 -3.28 -12.96
N ASN A 154 -2.46 -2.72 -11.77
CA ASN A 154 -1.47 -2.54 -10.72
C ASN A 154 -1.04 -3.88 -10.11
N ALA A 155 -1.95 -4.83 -9.90
CA ALA A 155 -1.60 -6.15 -9.39
C ALA A 155 -0.69 -6.91 -10.38
N LEU A 156 -1.01 -6.89 -11.67
CA LEU A 156 -0.21 -7.52 -12.70
C LEU A 156 1.19 -6.91 -12.78
N ALA A 157 1.29 -5.58 -12.79
CA ALA A 157 2.57 -4.88 -12.90
C ALA A 157 3.48 -5.12 -11.68
N ASN A 158 2.91 -5.18 -10.47
CA ASN A 158 3.71 -5.27 -9.25
C ASN A 158 3.98 -6.71 -8.79
N ALA A 159 3.09 -7.67 -9.07
CA ALA A 159 3.23 -9.03 -8.56
C ALA A 159 4.52 -9.72 -9.03
N ASP A 160 4.87 -9.59 -10.30
CA ASP A 160 6.06 -10.23 -10.86
C ASP A 160 7.36 -9.61 -10.31
N ALA A 161 7.44 -8.28 -10.30
CA ALA A 161 8.59 -7.55 -9.78
C ALA A 161 8.81 -7.82 -8.28
N LEU A 162 7.74 -7.77 -7.48
CA LEU A 162 7.80 -8.10 -6.05
C LEU A 162 8.20 -9.56 -5.82
N ALA A 163 7.62 -10.50 -6.56
CA ALA A 163 7.96 -11.91 -6.44
C ALA A 163 9.44 -12.18 -6.72
N GLY A 164 9.98 -11.57 -7.78
CA GLY A 164 11.40 -11.67 -8.11
C GLY A 164 12.31 -11.10 -7.01
N ALA A 165 11.97 -9.92 -6.48
CA ALA A 165 12.74 -9.28 -5.42
C ALA A 165 12.72 -10.09 -4.11
N LEU A 166 11.53 -10.57 -3.70
CA LEU A 166 11.34 -11.33 -2.46
C LEU A 166 12.00 -12.72 -2.54
N ALA A 167 11.88 -13.43 -3.67
CA ALA A 167 12.49 -14.74 -3.85
C ALA A 167 14.03 -14.71 -3.78
N ARG A 168 14.64 -13.60 -4.21
CA ARG A 168 16.10 -13.41 -4.21
C ARG A 168 16.63 -12.67 -2.99
N ALA A 169 15.75 -12.20 -2.10
CA ALA A 169 16.10 -11.27 -1.02
C ALA A 169 16.88 -10.03 -1.52
N ASP A 170 16.48 -9.50 -2.67
CA ASP A 170 17.21 -8.47 -3.40
C ASP A 170 16.68 -7.07 -3.07
N ALA A 171 17.45 -6.34 -2.25
CA ALA A 171 17.10 -4.99 -1.79
C ALA A 171 17.03 -3.95 -2.93
N ALA A 172 17.83 -4.12 -3.99
CA ALA A 172 17.83 -3.19 -5.12
C ALA A 172 16.61 -3.43 -5.99
N ALA A 173 16.35 -4.70 -6.35
CA ALA A 173 15.13 -5.07 -7.10
C ALA A 173 13.86 -4.69 -6.32
N TYR A 174 13.85 -4.85 -4.99
CA TYR A 174 12.71 -4.43 -4.17
C TYR A 174 12.49 -2.90 -4.20
N ALA A 175 13.54 -2.09 -4.27
CA ALA A 175 13.39 -0.64 -4.41
C ALA A 175 12.68 -0.24 -5.71
N GLU A 176 12.90 -1.02 -6.78
CA GLU A 176 12.27 -0.82 -8.10
C GLU A 176 10.78 -1.24 -8.13
N THR A 177 10.28 -1.91 -7.09
CA THR A 177 8.85 -2.28 -6.95
C THR A 177 7.98 -1.14 -6.38
N TYR A 178 8.53 0.07 -6.28
CA TYR A 178 7.84 1.25 -5.73
C TYR A 178 7.20 1.00 -4.35
N PRO A 179 7.96 0.56 -3.33
CA PRO A 179 7.40 0.21 -2.01
C PRO A 179 6.71 1.39 -1.31
N ALA A 180 7.07 2.63 -1.65
CA ALA A 180 6.35 3.83 -1.24
C ALA A 180 4.89 3.84 -1.72
N ALA A 181 4.61 3.42 -2.95
CA ALA A 181 3.25 3.31 -3.48
C ALA A 181 2.45 2.22 -2.76
N LEU A 182 3.10 1.10 -2.42
CA LEU A 182 2.48 0.02 -1.65
C LEU A 182 2.07 0.48 -0.25
N VAL A 183 2.90 1.26 0.44
CA VAL A 183 2.56 1.92 1.73
C VAL A 183 1.31 2.78 1.60
N ARG A 184 1.24 3.63 0.57
CA ARG A 184 0.06 4.49 0.32
C ARG A 184 -1.18 3.65 0.04
N ALA A 185 -1.05 2.57 -0.73
CA ALA A 185 -2.16 1.65 -1.03
C ALA A 185 -2.71 1.00 0.24
N TYR A 186 -1.86 0.53 1.17
CA TYR A 186 -2.33 0.02 2.46
C TYR A 186 -3.08 1.06 3.29
N ALA A 187 -2.54 2.28 3.36
CA ALA A 187 -3.15 3.35 4.13
C ALA A 187 -4.50 3.79 3.54
N LEU A 188 -4.58 3.95 2.21
CA LEU A 188 -5.80 4.29 1.47
C LEU A 188 -6.85 3.18 1.57
N ALA A 189 -6.45 1.91 1.40
CA ALA A 189 -7.37 0.79 1.54
C ALA A 189 -8.00 0.72 2.93
N ALA A 190 -7.24 1.02 3.99
CA ALA A 190 -7.79 1.12 5.33
C ALA A 190 -8.77 2.30 5.48
N ALA A 191 -8.41 3.47 4.95
CA ALA A 191 -9.22 4.68 5.02
C ALA A 191 -10.55 4.53 4.25
N ASN A 192 -10.51 4.02 3.02
CA ASN A 192 -11.68 3.85 2.16
C ASN A 192 -12.69 2.87 2.76
N ARG A 193 -12.22 1.79 3.41
CA ARG A 193 -13.09 0.84 4.14
C ARG A 193 -13.83 1.47 5.32
N ALA A 194 -13.28 2.52 5.92
CA ALA A 194 -13.93 3.22 7.03
C ALA A 194 -15.02 4.20 6.56
N GLY A 195 -15.13 4.46 5.26
CA GLY A 195 -16.05 5.44 4.67
C GLY A 195 -15.62 6.89 4.92
N ALA A 196 -16.31 7.82 4.25
CA ALA A 196 -15.91 9.24 4.16
C ALA A 196 -15.70 9.93 5.52
N ALA A 197 -16.56 9.65 6.51
CA ALA A 197 -16.49 10.29 7.83
C ALA A 197 -15.24 9.86 8.64
N GLY A 198 -14.79 8.61 8.48
CA GLY A 198 -13.64 8.06 9.20
C GLY A 198 -12.31 8.15 8.45
N ALA A 199 -12.35 8.38 7.13
CA ALA A 199 -11.19 8.24 6.25
C ALA A 199 -9.96 9.05 6.69
N PRO A 200 -10.04 10.36 7.05
CA PRO A 200 -8.85 11.12 7.42
C PRO A 200 -8.18 10.62 8.71
N TYR A 201 -8.96 10.21 9.71
CA TYR A 201 -8.43 9.67 10.97
C TYR A 201 -7.83 8.28 10.75
N VAL A 202 -8.54 7.40 10.03
CA VAL A 202 -8.09 6.03 9.76
C VAL A 202 -6.86 6.01 8.86
N LEU A 203 -6.76 6.94 7.90
CA LEU A 203 -5.58 7.12 7.06
C LEU A 203 -4.33 7.42 7.92
N ARG A 204 -4.41 8.42 8.80
CA ARG A 204 -3.32 8.77 9.72
C ARG A 204 -2.97 7.60 10.64
N ALA A 205 -3.97 6.93 11.20
CA ALA A 205 -3.77 5.77 12.06
C ALA A 205 -3.10 4.60 11.29
N ALA A 206 -3.43 4.40 10.02
CA ALA A 206 -2.82 3.38 9.18
C ALA A 206 -1.34 3.68 8.92
N TYR A 207 -0.99 4.93 8.57
CA TYR A 207 0.42 5.34 8.46
C TYR A 207 1.18 5.17 9.79
N GLY A 208 0.55 5.49 10.92
CA GLY A 208 1.13 5.25 12.25
C GLY A 208 1.45 3.78 12.49
N ARG A 209 0.49 2.87 12.22
CA ARG A 209 0.70 1.41 12.34
C ARG A 209 1.81 0.89 11.42
N LEU A 210 1.86 1.36 10.18
CA LEU A 210 2.90 0.97 9.22
C LEU A 210 4.29 1.41 9.72
N ALA A 211 4.40 2.62 10.28
CA ALA A 211 5.63 3.14 10.84
C ALA A 211 6.05 2.42 12.13
N ASP A 212 5.09 2.10 13.01
CA ASP A 212 5.34 1.34 14.23
C ASP A 212 5.86 -0.07 13.91
N ALA A 213 5.23 -0.75 12.96
CA ALA A 213 5.67 -2.07 12.50
C ALA A 213 7.08 -2.04 11.89
N LEU A 214 7.42 -0.98 11.14
CA LEU A 214 8.76 -0.81 10.59
C LEU A 214 9.81 -0.61 11.69
N ALA A 215 9.51 0.26 12.67
CA ALA A 215 10.41 0.50 13.80
C ALA A 215 10.64 -0.78 14.61
N GLU A 216 9.60 -1.59 14.85
CA GLU A 216 9.73 -2.88 15.53
C GLU A 216 10.53 -3.91 14.71
N SER A 217 10.39 -3.89 13.38
CA SER A 217 11.15 -4.80 12.52
C SER A 217 12.64 -4.47 12.51
N LEU A 218 12.98 -3.18 12.55
CA LEU A 218 14.36 -2.71 12.66
C LEU A 218 14.99 -3.06 14.01
N SER A 219 14.24 -2.93 15.12
CA SER A 219 14.77 -3.20 16.46
C SER A 219 15.08 -4.68 16.73
N ARG A 220 14.55 -5.59 15.91
CA ARG A 220 14.80 -7.04 16.00
C ARG A 220 16.05 -7.50 15.26
N VAL A 221 16.69 -6.63 14.48
CA VAL A 221 17.95 -6.96 13.82
C VAL A 221 19.06 -7.08 14.86
N SER A 222 19.63 -8.28 15.02
CA SER A 222 20.80 -8.52 15.86
C SER A 222 22.05 -7.81 15.28
N ASP A 223 22.96 -7.39 16.17
CA ASP A 223 24.23 -6.76 15.81
C ASP A 223 25.22 -7.72 15.11
#